data_AF-A0A7M1QCD9-F1
#
_entry.id   AF-A0A7M1QCD9-F1
#
_cell.length_a   1.000
_cell.length_b   1.000
_cell.length_c   1.000
_cell.angle_alpha   90.00
_cell.angle_beta   90.00
_cell.angle_gamma   90.00
#
_symmetry.space_group_name_H-M   'P 1'
#
loop_
_entity.id
_entity.type
_entity.pdbx_description
1 polymer ?
#
loop_
_entity_poly.entity_id
_entity_poly.type
_entity_poly.pdbx_seq_one_letter_code
_entity_poly.pdbx_strand_id
1 'polypeptide(L)'
;MPKLKATERFIRDTLVSRIERCYDPAEKLSLKNLKIEFELETVMIRMNLKHLMRRYSVELFEFQEGKKDDALLELQAEEAVAIESLRRLYLRTHEWQTDREGLRYDGG
;
A
#
# COMPACT_ATOMS: atom_id res chain seq x y z
N MET A 1 -9.67 -3.57 -0.86
CA MET A 1 -8.90 -2.57 -0.09
C MET A 1 -8.36 -1.49 -1.02
N PRO A 2 -9.05 -0.34 -1.14
CA PRO A 2 -8.70 0.71 -2.10
C PRO A 2 -7.26 1.24 -1.97
N LYS A 3 -6.75 1.43 -0.74
CA LYS A 3 -5.40 1.95 -0.49
C LYS A 3 -4.29 1.02 -1.02
N LEU A 4 -4.42 -0.30 -0.77
CA LEU A 4 -3.46 -1.28 -1.28
C LEU A 4 -3.46 -1.34 -2.81
N LYS A 5 -4.64 -1.29 -3.43
CA LYS A 5 -4.77 -1.24 -4.90
C LYS A 5 -4.13 0.02 -5.50
N ALA A 6 -4.23 1.16 -4.81
CA ALA A 6 -3.59 2.40 -5.24
C ALA A 6 -2.05 2.27 -5.23
N THR A 7 -1.49 1.65 -4.18
CA THR A 7 -0.06 1.34 -4.12
C THR A 7 0.37 0.35 -5.21
N GLU A 8 -0.37 -0.74 -5.40
CA GLU A 8 -0.10 -1.71 -6.50
C GLU A 8 -0.07 -1.01 -7.87
N ARG A 9 -1.01 -0.09 -8.10
CA ARG A 9 -1.06 0.73 -9.33
C ARG A 9 0.14 1.65 -9.46
N PHE A 10 0.54 2.34 -8.40
CA PHE A 10 1.73 3.20 -8.41
C PHE A 10 2.99 2.41 -8.76
N ILE A 11 3.20 1.26 -8.14
CA ILE A 11 4.34 0.37 -8.43
C ILE A 11 4.34 -0.01 -9.92
N ARG A 12 3.22 -0.52 -10.42
CA ARG A 12 3.11 -1.05 -11.78
C ARG A 12 3.20 0.02 -12.86
N ASP A 13 2.57 1.16 -12.65
CA ASP A 13 2.37 2.14 -13.72
C ASP A 13 3.39 3.29 -13.60
N THR A 14 3.55 3.86 -12.42
CA THR A 14 4.39 5.05 -12.20
C THR A 14 5.86 4.69 -12.03
N LEU A 15 6.17 3.76 -11.12
CA LEU A 15 7.55 3.45 -10.76
C LEU A 15 8.27 2.69 -11.88
N VAL A 16 7.60 1.73 -12.52
CA VAL A 16 8.12 1.02 -13.70
C VAL A 16 8.43 1.99 -14.84
N SER A 17 7.47 2.85 -15.22
CA SER A 17 7.69 3.80 -16.32
C SER A 17 8.87 4.74 -16.03
N ARG A 18 9.08 5.11 -14.78
CA ARG A 18 10.22 5.94 -14.38
C ARG A 18 11.55 5.19 -14.47
N ILE A 19 11.60 3.94 -14.03
CA ILE A 19 12.81 3.09 -14.17
C ILE A 19 13.19 2.94 -15.64
N GLU A 20 12.21 2.77 -16.52
CA GLU A 20 12.42 2.64 -17.97
C GLU A 20 13.02 3.92 -18.57
N ARG A 21 12.54 5.09 -18.14
CA ARG A 21 12.99 6.40 -18.62
C ARG A 21 14.23 6.95 -17.91
N CYS A 22 14.73 6.27 -16.88
CA CYS A 22 15.90 6.70 -16.12
C CYS A 22 17.19 6.30 -16.84
N TYR A 23 18.00 7.31 -17.19
CA TYR A 23 19.30 7.15 -17.85
C TYR A 23 20.47 7.12 -16.88
N ASP A 24 20.34 7.74 -15.69
CA ASP A 24 21.35 7.65 -14.64
C ASP A 24 21.33 6.24 -14.01
N PRO A 25 22.44 5.48 -14.05
CA PRO A 25 22.50 4.14 -13.46
C PRO A 25 22.27 4.14 -11.95
N ALA A 26 22.72 5.17 -11.23
CA ALA A 26 22.59 5.24 -9.77
C ALA A 26 21.13 5.49 -9.36
N GLU A 27 20.46 6.49 -9.95
CA GLU A 27 19.03 6.72 -9.75
C GLU A 27 18.21 5.49 -10.18
N LYS A 28 18.55 4.85 -11.31
CA LYS A 28 17.84 3.66 -11.79
C LYS A 28 17.93 2.49 -10.80
N LEU A 29 19.10 2.29 -10.18
CA LEU A 29 19.27 1.27 -9.13
C LEU A 29 18.44 1.61 -7.89
N SER A 30 18.46 2.87 -7.45
CA SER A 30 17.65 3.33 -6.31
C SER A 30 16.15 3.10 -6.56
N LEU A 31 15.64 3.45 -7.75
CA LEU A 31 14.25 3.22 -8.12
C LEU A 31 13.87 1.73 -8.17
N LYS A 32 14.78 0.86 -8.64
CA LYS A 32 14.57 -0.60 -8.62
C LYS A 32 14.51 -1.15 -7.20
N ASN A 33 15.38 -0.69 -6.30
CA ASN A 33 15.36 -1.10 -4.89
C ASN A 33 14.04 -0.67 -4.23
N LEU A 34 13.63 0.59 -4.46
CA LEU A 34 12.36 1.10 -3.97
C LEU A 34 11.16 0.28 -4.48
N LYS A 35 11.20 -0.19 -5.74
CA LYS A 35 10.18 -1.07 -6.30
C LYS A 35 10.10 -2.39 -5.54
N ILE A 36 11.25 -3.03 -5.30
CA ILE A 36 11.34 -4.32 -4.59
C ILE A 36 10.80 -4.16 -3.15
N GLU A 37 11.20 -3.10 -2.46
CA GLU A 37 10.71 -2.80 -1.10
C GLU A 37 9.19 -2.67 -1.06
N PHE A 38 8.61 -1.88 -1.97
CA PHE A 38 7.16 -1.72 -2.04
C PHE A 38 6.43 -3.04 -2.38
N GLU A 39 6.99 -3.87 -3.26
CA GLU A 39 6.42 -5.18 -3.59
C GLU A 39 6.43 -6.14 -2.40
N LEU A 40 7.55 -6.22 -1.67
CA LEU A 40 7.66 -7.06 -0.47
C LEU A 40 6.69 -6.61 0.63
N GLU A 41 6.63 -5.30 0.89
CA GLU A 41 5.73 -4.72 1.89
C GLU A 41 4.25 -5.00 1.53
N THR A 42 3.89 -4.84 0.25
CA THR A 42 2.55 -5.15 -0.29
C THR A 42 2.18 -6.62 -0.08
N VAL A 43 3.10 -7.56 -0.34
CA VAL A 43 2.87 -8.99 -0.15
C VAL A 43 2.65 -9.32 1.33
N MET A 44 3.50 -8.81 2.23
CA MET A 44 3.38 -9.03 3.67
C MET A 44 2.06 -8.50 4.22
N ILE A 45 1.67 -7.28 3.83
CA ILE A 45 0.39 -6.69 4.23
C ILE A 45 -0.76 -7.58 3.75
N ARG A 46 -0.72 -8.04 2.50
CA ARG A 46 -1.80 -8.87 1.93
C ARG A 46 -1.92 -10.21 2.63
N MET A 47 -0.81 -10.85 3.01
CA MET A 47 -0.82 -12.10 3.76
C MET A 47 -1.48 -11.92 5.13
N ASN A 48 -1.07 -10.91 5.89
CA ASN A 48 -1.59 -10.63 7.22
C ASN A 48 -3.05 -10.19 7.19
N LEU A 49 -3.45 -9.36 6.23
CA LEU A 49 -4.87 -8.97 6.09
C LEU A 49 -5.74 -10.15 5.66
N LYS A 50 -5.22 -11.05 4.82
CA LYS A 50 -5.94 -12.29 4.47
C LYS A 50 -6.10 -13.20 5.69
N HIS A 51 -5.10 -13.26 6.56
CA HIS A 51 -5.20 -13.99 7.82
C HIS A 51 -6.28 -13.39 8.72
N LEU A 52 -6.23 -12.07 8.96
CA LEU A 52 -7.21 -11.34 9.76
C LEU A 52 -8.64 -11.55 9.27
N MET A 53 -8.88 -11.39 7.96
CA MET A 53 -10.21 -11.58 7.36
C MET A 53 -10.72 -13.02 7.47
N ARG A 54 -9.83 -14.01 7.48
CA ARG A 54 -10.21 -15.41 7.68
C ARG A 54 -10.56 -15.69 9.13
N ARG A 55 -9.78 -15.15 10.07
CA ARG A 55 -9.98 -15.34 11.50
C ARG A 55 -11.31 -14.75 11.97
N TYR A 56 -11.66 -13.57 11.45
CA TYR A 56 -12.87 -12.85 11.81
C TYR A 56 -14.00 -12.96 10.77
N SER A 57 -14.01 -14.01 9.95
CA SER A 57 -14.99 -14.11 8.86
C SER A 57 -16.43 -14.16 9.35
N VAL A 58 -16.67 -14.74 10.54
CA VAL A 58 -18.01 -14.86 11.13
C VAL A 58 -18.46 -13.52 11.69
N GLU A 59 -17.62 -12.86 12.47
CA GLU A 59 -17.89 -11.54 13.07
C GLU A 59 -18.11 -10.48 11.99
N LEU A 60 -17.29 -10.51 10.92
CA LEU A 60 -17.47 -9.63 9.77
C LEU A 60 -18.77 -9.91 9.03
N PHE A 61 -19.16 -11.18 8.88
CA PHE A 61 -20.43 -11.55 8.25
C PHE A 61 -21.63 -11.10 9.10
N GLU A 62 -21.59 -11.34 10.40
CA GLU A 62 -22.66 -10.93 11.33
C GLU A 62 -22.83 -9.41 11.40
N PHE A 63 -21.72 -8.66 11.37
CA PHE A 63 -21.75 -7.20 11.26
C PHE A 63 -22.36 -6.74 9.93
N GLN A 64 -21.97 -7.35 8.80
CA GLN A 64 -22.54 -7.01 7.48
C GLN A 64 -24.03 -7.30 7.37
N GLU A 65 -24.51 -8.37 8.01
CA GLU A 65 -25.93 -8.73 8.06
C GLU A 65 -26.73 -7.90 9.07
N GLY A 66 -26.11 -6.93 9.75
CA GLY A 66 -26.77 -6.10 10.77
C GLY A 66 -27.16 -6.87 12.03
N LYS A 67 -26.57 -8.06 12.26
CA LYS A 67 -26.81 -8.89 13.45
C LYS A 67 -25.98 -8.44 14.65
N LYS A 68 -24.98 -7.59 14.40
CA LYS A 68 -24.16 -6.91 15.41
C LYS A 68 -24.00 -5.45 15.02
N ASP A 69 -24.21 -4.55 15.98
CA ASP A 69 -24.03 -3.11 15.80
C ASP A 69 -22.54 -2.71 15.79
N ASP A 70 -21.67 -3.53 16.38
CA ASP A 70 -20.23 -3.32 16.41
C ASP A 70 -19.48 -4.66 16.46
N ALA A 71 -18.24 -4.66 15.96
CA ALA A 71 -17.34 -5.81 15.98
C ALA A 71 -15.95 -5.34 16.47
N LEU A 72 -15.70 -5.54 17.77
CA LEU A 72 -14.37 -5.34 18.34
C LEU A 72 -13.48 -6.52 17.94
N LEU A 73 -12.44 -6.26 17.13
CA LEU A 73 -11.49 -7.27 16.68
C LEU A 73 -10.19 -7.18 17.47
N GLU A 74 -9.75 -8.29 18.07
CA GLU A 74 -8.47 -8.38 18.77
C GLU A 74 -7.34 -8.75 17.80
N LEU A 75 -6.64 -7.73 17.33
CA LEU A 75 -5.54 -7.90 16.41
C LEU A 75 -4.35 -8.60 17.07
N GLN A 76 -3.84 -9.62 16.40
CA GLN A 76 -2.51 -10.13 16.72
C GLN A 76 -1.43 -9.10 16.35
N ALA A 77 -0.24 -9.25 16.92
CA ALA A 77 0.86 -8.29 16.72
C ALA A 77 1.19 -8.08 15.24
N GLU A 78 1.24 -9.16 14.46
CA GLU A 78 1.49 -9.16 13.02
C GLU A 78 0.35 -8.51 12.21
N GLU A 79 -0.90 -8.66 12.66
CA GLU A 79 -2.08 -8.06 12.03
C GLU A 79 -2.11 -6.54 12.28
N ALA A 80 -1.81 -6.12 13.51
CA ALA A 80 -1.69 -4.72 13.88
C ALA A 80 -0.55 -4.03 13.10
N VAL A 81 0.61 -4.69 13.02
CA VAL A 81 1.73 -4.20 12.20
C VAL A 81 1.33 -4.06 10.74
N ALA A 82 0.58 -5.00 10.17
CA ALA A 82 0.14 -4.93 8.78
C ALA A 82 -0.82 -3.76 8.50
N ILE A 83 -1.73 -3.44 9.44
CA ILE A 83 -2.62 -2.29 9.31
C ILE A 83 -1.83 -0.98 9.34
N GLU A 84 -0.88 -0.86 10.27
CA GLU A 84 -0.02 0.33 10.36
C GLU A 84 0.89 0.47 9.14
N SER A 85 1.48 -0.63 8.67
CA SER A 85 2.27 -0.65 7.44
C SER A 85 1.43 -0.28 6.22
N LEU A 86 0.16 -0.72 6.12
CA LEU A 86 -0.73 -0.29 5.04
C LEU A 86 -0.96 1.23 5.05
N ARG A 87 -1.11 1.85 6.22
CA ARG A 87 -1.26 3.31 6.34
C ARG A 87 0.00 4.03 5.89
N ARG A 88 1.16 3.62 6.39
CA ARG A 88 2.46 4.22 6.00
C ARG A 88 2.78 4.04 4.52
N LEU A 89 2.52 2.85 3.99
CA LEU A 89 2.74 2.51 2.58
C LEU A 89 1.89 3.39 1.65
N TYR A 90 0.63 3.61 2.01
CA TYR A 90 -0.25 4.52 1.28
C TYR A 90 0.25 5.97 1.35
N LEU A 91 0.64 6.44 2.53
CA LEU A 91 1.16 7.81 2.71
C LEU A 91 2.41 8.05 1.86
N ARG A 92 3.40 7.16 1.95
CA ARG A 92 4.63 7.21 1.13
C ARG A 92 4.30 7.24 -0.37
N THR A 93 3.36 6.40 -0.80
CA THR A 93 2.92 6.37 -2.20
C THR A 93 2.32 7.71 -2.62
N HIS A 94 1.48 8.30 -1.76
CA HIS A 94 0.80 9.56 -2.01
C HIS A 94 1.77 10.75 -2.04
N GLU A 95 2.71 10.82 -1.09
CA GLU A 95 3.81 11.81 -1.08
C GLU A 95 4.63 11.73 -2.37
N TRP A 96 5.00 10.52 -2.80
CA TRP A 96 5.73 10.32 -4.06
C TRP A 96 4.96 10.78 -5.30
N GLN A 97 3.63 10.69 -5.27
CA GLN A 97 2.77 11.18 -6.35
C GLN A 97 2.59 12.71 -6.31
N THR A 98 2.47 13.29 -5.11
CA THR A 98 2.11 14.71 -4.91
C THR A 98 3.31 15.65 -4.87
N ASP A 99 4.43 15.26 -4.23
CA ASP A 99 5.68 16.04 -4.18
C ASP A 99 6.28 16.34 -5.56
N ARG A 100 5.80 15.65 -6.62
CA ARG A 100 6.30 15.85 -7.99
C ARG A 100 5.28 16.34 -9.00
N GLU A 101 4.01 16.51 -8.62
CA GLU A 101 3.06 17.31 -9.42
C GLU A 101 3.30 18.82 -9.23
N GLY A 102 3.88 19.23 -8.09
CA GLY A 102 4.28 20.62 -7.82
C GLY A 102 5.46 21.16 -8.65
N LEU A 103 6.18 20.30 -9.38
CA LEU A 103 7.29 20.71 -10.26
C LEU A 103 6.88 20.87 -11.74
N ARG A 104 5.59 20.79 -12.05
CA ARG A 104 5.05 20.97 -13.42
C ARG A 104 4.39 22.32 -13.69
N TYR A 105 4.39 23.24 -12.72
CA TYR A 105 3.95 24.63 -12.91
C TYR A 105 5.05 25.59 -12.45
N ASP A 106 6.10 25.70 -13.25
CA ASP A 106 6.84 26.97 -13.36
C ASP A 106 7.37 27.06 -14.80
N GLY A 107 6.65 27.84 -15.60
CA GLY A 107 6.84 28.01 -17.02
C GLY A 107 5.94 29.15 -17.49
N GLY A 108 6.21 30.34 -16.95
CA GLY A 108 5.77 31.62 -17.52
C GLY A 108 6.61 32.01 -18.73
#